data_AF-A0A317YV89-F1
#
_entry.id   AF-A0A317YV89-F1
#
_cell.length_a   1.000
_cell.length_b   1.000
_cell.length_c   1.000
_cell.angle_alpha   90.00
_cell.angle_beta   90.00
_cell.angle_gamma   90.00
#
_symmetry.space_group_name_H-M   'P 1'
#
loop_
_entity.id
_entity.type
_entity.pdbx_description
1 polymer ?
#
loop_
_entity_poly.entity_id
_entity_poly.type
_entity_poly.pdbx_seq_one_letter_code
_entity_poly.pdbx_strand_id
1 'polypeptide(L)' 'MNKTFKLYNARKEPMVIVNKKIDGSYRVLGLKGTQLSHVNLITNHLDKFKNDFKLMHYEELGQIDLKELLDF' A
#
# COMPACT_ATOMS: atom_id res chain seq x y z
N MET A 1 -13.69 8.89 3.67
CA MET A 1 -13.22 7.88 4.64
C MET A 1 -11.85 7.41 4.21
N ASN A 2 -10.86 7.44 5.09
CA ASN A 2 -9.54 6.89 4.78
C ASN A 2 -9.66 5.35 4.75
N LYS A 3 -9.12 4.72 3.71
CA LYS A 3 -9.06 3.26 3.59
C LYS A 3 -7.60 2.83 3.55
N THR A 4 -7.25 1.83 4.35
CA THR A 4 -5.91 1.27 4.38
C THR A 4 -5.97 -0.17 3.89
N PHE A 5 -5.05 -0.59 3.03
CA PHE A 5 -4.99 -1.96 2.54
C PHE A 5 -3.56 -2.35 2.18
N LYS A 6 -3.27 -3.65 2.23
CA LYS A 6 -2.01 -4.21 1.75
C LYS A 6 -2.14 -4.62 0.29
N LEU A 7 -1.03 -4.49 -0.45
CA LEU A 7 -0.89 -5.08 -1.76
C LEU A 7 0.17 -6.18 -1.73
N TYR A 8 -0.11 -7.28 -2.42
CA TYR A 8 0.69 -8.49 -2.37
C TYR A 8 1.21 -8.86 -3.74
N ASN A 9 2.40 -9.45 -3.78
CA ASN A 9 2.95 -10.04 -5.00
C ASN A 9 2.24 -11.35 -5.36
N ALA A 10 2.65 -11.98 -6.47
CA ALA A 10 2.10 -13.26 -6.92
C ALA A 10 2.29 -14.44 -5.93
N ARG A 11 3.25 -14.32 -4.99
CA ARG A 11 3.49 -15.31 -3.93
C ARG A 11 2.63 -15.08 -2.69
N LYS A 12 1.70 -14.11 -2.73
CA LYS A 12 0.91 -13.64 -1.58
C LYS A 12 1.76 -13.10 -0.43
N GLU A 13 2.92 -12.54 -0.73
CA GLU A 13 3.74 -11.82 0.24
C GLU A 13 3.36 -10.33 0.19
N PRO A 14 3.12 -9.68 1.34
CA PRO A 14 2.76 -8.27 1.38
C PRO A 14 3.96 -7.41 1.02
N MET A 15 3.80 -6.49 0.06
CA MET A 15 4.91 -5.66 -0.44
C MET A 15 4.78 -4.20 -0.04
N VAL A 16 3.57 -3.67 0.00
CA VAL A 16 3.29 -2.27 0.36
C VAL A 16 2.01 -2.16 1.18
N ILE A 17 1.93 -1.10 1.96
CA ILE A 17 0.68 -0.60 2.54
C ILE A 17 0.24 0.62 1.73
N VAL A 18 -1.05 0.69 1.43
CA VAL A 18 -1.68 1.78 0.71
C VAL A 18 -2.70 2.45 1.62
N ASN A 19 -2.61 3.76 1.75
CA ASN A 19 -3.62 4.59 2.39
C ASN A 19 -4.29 5.49 1.35
N LYS A 20 -5.59 5.28 1.12
CA LYS A 20 -6.42 6.14 0.29
C LYS A 20 -6.85 7.35 1.12
N LYS A 21 -6.44 8.53 0.67
CA LYS A 21 -6.82 9.80 1.27
C LYS A 21 -8.22 10.24 0.81
N ILE A 22 -8.79 11.18 1.56
CA ILE A 22 -10.11 11.77 1.27
C ILE A 22 -10.13 12.49 -0.09
N ASP A 23 -9.01 13.09 -0.49
CA ASP A 23 -8.83 13.76 -1.79
C ASP A 23 -8.76 12.80 -2.99
N GLY A 24 -8.84 11.49 -2.75
CA GLY A 24 -8.76 10.45 -3.78
C GLY A 24 -7.34 10.00 -4.12
N SER A 25 -6.31 10.66 -3.59
CA SER A 25 -4.92 10.24 -3.75
C SER A 25 -4.57 9.03 -2.88
N TYR A 26 -3.53 8.31 -3.28
CA TYR A 26 -3.02 7.14 -2.57
C TYR A 26 -1.62 7.42 -2.07
N ARG A 27 -1.38 7.22 -0.77
CA ARG A 27 -0.04 7.09 -0.22
C ARG A 27 0.35 5.62 -0.24
N VAL A 28 1.46 5.30 -0.88
CA VAL A 28 2.01 3.95 -0.99
C VAL A 28 3.32 3.90 -0.21
N LEU A 29 3.40 2.98 0.75
CA LEU A 29 4.55 2.78 1.61
C LEU A 29 5.07 1.36 1.48
N GLY A 30 6.35 1.24 1.15
CA GLY A 30 7.12 0.01 1.14
C GLY A 30 7.17 -0.68 2.49
N LEU A 31 6.98 -1.99 2.51
CA LEU A 31 7.24 -2.77 3.71
C LEU A 31 8.73 -3.08 3.84
N LYS A 32 9.26 -2.95 5.06
CA LYS A 32 10.66 -3.29 5.37
C LYS A 32 10.95 -4.75 5.04
N GLY A 33 12.18 -5.03 4.59
CA GLY A 33 12.59 -6.38 4.18
C GLY A 33 12.05 -6.84 2.82
N THR A 34 11.26 -6.01 2.13
CA THR A 34 10.78 -6.30 0.78
C THR A 34 11.58 -5.54 -0.27
N GLN A 35 11.48 -5.97 -1.53
CA GLN A 35 12.06 -5.26 -2.68
C GLN A 35 11.50 -3.83 -2.86
N LEU A 36 10.33 -3.54 -2.28
CA LEU A 36 9.69 -2.22 -2.34
C LEU A 36 9.90 -1.39 -1.07
N SER A 37 10.77 -1.82 -0.15
CA SER A 37 11.03 -1.13 1.13
C SER A 37 11.43 0.36 1.01
N HIS A 38 11.99 0.76 -0.13
CA HIS A 38 12.37 2.16 -0.41
C HIS A 38 11.21 3.01 -0.95
N VAL A 39 10.06 2.40 -1.26
CA VAL A 39 8.91 3.11 -1.85
C VAL A 39 8.23 3.97 -0.78
N ASN A 40 8.15 5.26 -1.03
CA ASN A 40 7.31 6.21 -0.28
C ASN A 40 6.78 7.25 -1.27
N LEU A 41 5.57 7.02 -1.75
CA LEU A 41 5.01 7.65 -2.94
C LEU A 41 3.60 8.16 -2.66
N ILE A 42 3.25 9.32 -3.21
CA ILE A 42 1.87 9.79 -3.33
C ILE A 42 1.49 9.77 -4.80
N THR A 43 0.41 9.08 -5.16
CA THR A 43 -0.03 8.91 -6.55
C THR A 43 -1.55 8.87 -6.67
N ASN A 44 -2.07 9.34 -7.81
CA ASN A 44 -3.47 9.15 -8.20
C ASN A 44 -3.64 7.94 -9.15
N HIS A 45 -2.54 7.28 -9.52
CA HIS A 45 -2.49 6.19 -10.50
C HIS A 45 -2.09 4.87 -9.85
N LEU A 46 -2.83 4.45 -8.82
CA LEU A 46 -2.52 3.21 -8.10
C LEU A 46 -2.54 1.97 -9.01
N ASP A 47 -3.44 1.91 -9.99
CA ASP A 47 -3.51 0.77 -10.90
C ASP A 47 -2.26 0.62 -11.78
N LYS A 48 -1.65 1.74 -12.19
CA LYS A 48 -0.36 1.72 -12.89
C LYS A 48 0.73 1.13 -11.99
N PHE A 49 0.79 1.61 -10.74
CA PHE A 49 1.74 1.08 -9.74
C PHE A 49 1.55 -0.42 -9.52
N LYS A 50 0.30 -0.89 -9.38
CA LYS A 50 0.00 -2.32 -9.22
C LYS A 50 0.49 -3.15 -10.41
N ASN A 51 0.32 -2.65 -11.64
CA ASN A 51 0.77 -3.35 -12.84
C ASN A 51 2.29 -3.39 -12.95
N ASP A 52 2.97 -2.25 -12.72
CA ASP A 52 4.43 -2.14 -12.80
C ASP A 52 5.13 -3.12 -11.85
N PHE A 53 4.57 -3.33 -10.65
CA PHE A 53 5.11 -4.21 -9.62
C PHE A 53 4.40 -5.57 -9.49
N LYS A 54 3.45 -5.88 -10.38
CA LYS A 54 2.66 -7.13 -10.38
C LYS A 54 1.98 -7.43 -9.04
N LEU A 55 1.33 -6.41 -8.46
CA LEU A 55 0.65 -6.47 -7.17
C LEU A 55 -0.87 -6.68 -7.35
N MET A 56 -1.25 -7.90 -7.74
CA MET A 56 -2.61 -8.22 -8.19
C MET A 56 -3.58 -8.53 -7.04
N HIS A 57 -3.08 -8.85 -5.86
CA HIS A 57 -3.90 -9.17 -4.69
C HIS A 57 -3.89 -8.02 -3.69
N TYR A 58 -5.03 -7.80 -3.03
CA TYR A 58 -5.16 -6.81 -1.98
C TYR A 58 -5.97 -7.34 -0.81
N GLU A 59 -5.69 -6.81 0.39
CA GLU A 59 -6.42 -7.09 1.63
C GLU A 59 -6.75 -5.76 2.28
N GLU A 60 -8.05 -5.45 2.42
CA GLU A 60 -8.47 -4.30 3.21
C GLU A 60 -8.11 -4.54 4.67
N LEU A 61 -7.27 -3.68 5.20
CA LEU A 61 -7.09 -3.57 6.63
C LEU A 61 -8.27 -2.72 7.13
N GLY A 62 -8.81 -3.04 8.31
CA GLY A 62 -9.91 -2.27 8.89
C GLY A 62 -9.56 -0.78 9.08
N GLN A 63 -10.37 -0.05 9.85
CA GLN A 63 -9.93 1.28 10.31
C GLN A 63 -8.71 1.09 11.23
N ILE A 64 -7.53 1.25 10.65
CA ILE A 64 -6.25 1.29 11.36
C ILE A 64 -5.90 2.76 11.55
N ASP A 65 -5.66 3.13 12.80
CA ASP A 65 -5.24 4.48 13.14
C ASP A 65 -3.83 4.75 12.60
N LEU A 66 -3.57 5.98 12.16
CA LEU A 66 -2.31 6.36 11.50
C LEU A 66 -1.07 6.06 12.37
N LYS A 67 -1.25 5.95 13.69
CA LYS A 67 -0.21 5.64 14.67
C LYS A 67 0.25 4.18 14.58
N GLU A 68 -0.67 3.25 14.35
CA GLU A 68 -0.38 1.81 14.20
C GLU A 68 0.34 1.50 12.88
N LEU A 69 0.24 2.39 11.89
CA LEU A 69 0.92 2.27 10.60
C LEU A 69 2.41 2.61 10.65
N LEU A 70 2.85 3.40 11.63
CA LEU A 70 4.24 3.87 11.75
C LEU A 70 5.15 2.86 12.47
N ASP A 71 4.58 1.88 13.16
CA ASP A 71 5.31 0.85 13.91
C ASP A 71 5.60 -0.43 13.09
N PHE A 72 5.21 -0.48 11.80
CA PHE A 72 5.59 -1.55 10.85
C PHE A 72 6.86 -1.23 10.03
#